data_AF-A0A539DYJ4-F1
#
_entry.id   AF-A0A539DYJ4-F1
#
_cell.length_a   1.000
_cell.length_b   1.000
_cell.length_c   1.000
_cell.angle_alpha   90.00
_cell.angle_beta   90.00
_cell.angle_gamma   90.00
#
_symmetry.space_group_name_H-M   'P 1'
#
loop_
_entity.id
_entity.type
_entity.pdbx_description
1 polymer ?
#
loop_
_entity_poly.entity_id
_entity_poly.type
_entity_poly.pdbx_seq_one_letter_code
_entity_poly.pdbx_strand_id
1 'polypeptide(L)'
;MKNRVKNGLRISLALLFIAVGLVSAPVGAVPIKLSDLIANQGSITVGDKLFSDFTFSLSGQAPYTPSGASGINVDGIVIGGNNGLRFSGGMHAGPGGDVDLLIGYTVTVLDPNYWISGIVLRFNGSVTGDGFTNVTETVSNGVNIVGQATVVNAPPVDVVKDIYLSGGQNGTATISFIDQAVIQTRVPEPTTLVLLGLGLLAFGASRRGGRA
;
A
#
# COMPACT_ATOMS: atom_id res chain seq x y z
N MET A 1 34.05 -32.55 -48.82
CA MET A 1 33.85 -31.31 -48.04
C MET A 1 32.61 -30.58 -48.53
N LYS A 2 31.64 -30.26 -47.65
CA LYS A 2 30.72 -29.11 -47.74
C LYS A 2 29.79 -29.09 -46.51
N ASN A 3 30.23 -28.42 -45.45
CA ASN A 3 29.39 -28.22 -44.26
C ASN A 3 28.21 -27.32 -44.63
N ARG A 4 27.00 -27.67 -44.18
CA ARG A 4 25.81 -26.81 -44.23
C ARG A 4 25.33 -26.48 -42.83
N VAL A 5 26.03 -25.55 -42.19
CA VAL A 5 25.44 -24.78 -41.09
C VAL A 5 24.43 -23.82 -41.71
N LYS A 6 23.20 -23.79 -41.22
CA LYS A 6 22.24 -22.71 -41.45
C LYS A 6 21.80 -22.20 -40.09
N ASN A 7 21.98 -20.90 -39.86
CA ASN A 7 21.87 -20.30 -38.53
C ASN A 7 20.39 -20.19 -38.11
N GLY A 8 20.12 -20.45 -36.83
CA GLY A 8 18.78 -20.28 -36.25
C GLY A 8 18.41 -18.80 -36.14
N LEU A 9 17.23 -18.44 -36.64
CA LEU A 9 16.66 -17.10 -36.51
C LEU A 9 16.22 -16.86 -35.06
N ARG A 10 16.93 -16.01 -34.32
CA ARG A 10 16.50 -15.55 -32.99
C ARG A 10 15.61 -14.33 -33.15
N ILE A 11 14.32 -14.49 -32.84
CA ILE A 11 13.37 -13.38 -32.73
C ILE A 11 13.58 -12.73 -31.35
N SER A 12 14.19 -11.54 -31.32
CA SER A 12 14.31 -10.75 -30.09
C SER A 12 13.01 -9.99 -29.85
N LEU A 13 12.32 -10.30 -28.74
CA LEU A 13 11.13 -9.59 -28.30
C LEU A 13 11.55 -8.24 -27.68
N ALA A 14 11.31 -7.14 -28.38
CA ALA A 14 11.55 -5.80 -27.86
C ALA A 14 10.37 -5.36 -26.98
N LEU A 15 10.61 -5.11 -25.69
CA LEU A 15 9.64 -4.52 -24.78
C LEU A 15 9.46 -3.04 -25.11
N LEU A 16 8.25 -2.68 -25.57
CA LEU A 16 7.88 -1.29 -25.86
C LEU A 16 7.51 -0.57 -24.55
N PHE A 17 8.45 0.17 -23.98
CA PHE A 17 8.15 1.10 -22.89
C PHE A 17 7.30 2.27 -23.42
N ILE A 18 6.03 2.29 -23.06
CA ILE A 18 5.16 3.45 -23.28
C ILE A 18 5.59 4.55 -22.31
N ALA A 19 5.88 5.75 -22.83
CA ALA A 19 6.24 6.90 -22.02
C ALA A 19 4.99 7.46 -21.32
N VAL A 20 4.76 7.05 -20.07
CA VAL A 20 3.72 7.61 -19.20
C VAL A 20 4.02 9.08 -18.94
N GLY A 21 3.00 9.94 -19.00
CA GLY A 21 3.13 11.37 -18.74
C GLY A 21 3.49 11.64 -17.28
N LEU A 22 4.75 12.01 -17.02
CA LEU A 22 5.24 12.36 -15.69
C LEU A 22 4.68 13.71 -15.22
N VAL A 23 3.57 13.68 -14.51
CA VAL A 23 3.09 14.83 -13.73
C VAL A 23 3.90 14.90 -12.43
N SER A 24 5.07 15.53 -12.48
CA SER A 24 5.91 15.77 -11.31
C SER A 24 5.27 16.84 -10.42
N ALA A 25 4.35 16.43 -9.55
CA ALA A 25 3.77 17.30 -8.54
C ALA A 25 4.86 17.72 -7.52
N PRO A 26 5.21 19.01 -7.41
CA PRO A 26 6.04 19.47 -6.30
C PRO A 26 5.28 19.28 -4.98
N VAL A 27 6.01 19.04 -3.89
CA VAL A 27 5.42 19.00 -2.54
C VAL A 27 4.83 20.38 -2.23
N GLY A 28 3.51 20.50 -2.28
CA GLY A 28 2.77 21.78 -2.29
C GLY A 28 1.87 22.03 -3.52
N ALA A 29 1.73 21.06 -4.42
CA ALA A 29 0.80 21.13 -5.56
C ALA A 29 -0.68 21.19 -5.15
N VAL A 30 -1.54 21.62 -6.07
CA VAL A 30 -3.01 21.58 -5.94
C VAL A 30 -3.48 20.11 -5.87
N PRO A 31 -4.44 19.75 -5.00
CA PRO A 31 -4.93 18.37 -4.89
C PRO A 31 -5.49 17.85 -6.22
N ILE A 32 -4.98 16.70 -6.69
CA ILE A 32 -5.37 16.12 -7.98
C ILE A 32 -6.67 15.34 -7.80
N LYS A 33 -7.64 15.46 -8.70
CA LYS A 33 -8.88 14.68 -8.60
C LYS A 33 -8.66 13.22 -8.95
N LEU A 34 -9.27 12.32 -8.18
CA LEU A 34 -9.24 10.88 -8.47
C LEU A 34 -9.90 10.57 -9.82
N SER A 35 -10.95 11.32 -10.20
CA SER A 35 -11.54 11.25 -11.55
C SER A 35 -10.51 11.47 -12.67
N ASP A 36 -9.56 12.38 -12.46
CA ASP A 36 -8.65 12.86 -13.50
C ASP A 36 -7.45 11.92 -13.62
N LEU A 37 -7.03 11.32 -12.50
CA LEU A 37 -6.07 10.21 -12.49
C LEU A 37 -6.64 8.98 -13.23
N ILE A 38 -7.90 8.63 -12.98
CA ILE A 38 -8.57 7.51 -13.66
C ILE A 38 -8.72 7.81 -15.17
N ALA A 39 -9.30 8.96 -15.52
CA ALA A 39 -9.64 9.30 -16.90
C ALA A 39 -8.42 9.44 -17.82
N ASN A 40 -7.28 9.90 -17.28
CA ASN A 40 -6.06 10.15 -18.06
C ASN A 40 -4.96 9.09 -17.87
N GLN A 41 -5.23 7.99 -17.12
CA GLN A 41 -4.19 7.04 -16.67
C GLN A 41 -3.01 7.77 -15.98
N GLY A 42 -3.36 8.75 -15.14
CA GLY A 42 -2.43 9.62 -14.45
C GLY A 42 -1.64 8.90 -13.36
N SER A 43 -0.51 9.49 -12.99
CA SER A 43 0.36 8.99 -11.92
C SER A 43 0.82 10.14 -11.01
N ILE A 44 1.22 9.79 -9.79
CA ILE A 44 1.79 10.71 -8.80
C ILE A 44 3.14 10.14 -8.37
N THR A 45 4.19 10.95 -8.40
CA THR A 45 5.49 10.60 -7.80
C THR A 45 5.64 11.30 -6.45
N VAL A 46 5.97 10.54 -5.40
CA VAL A 46 6.27 11.07 -4.06
C VAL A 46 7.61 10.47 -3.60
N GLY A 47 8.66 11.29 -3.61
CA GLY A 47 10.01 10.84 -3.28
C GLY A 47 10.47 9.68 -4.16
N ASP A 48 10.65 8.51 -3.56
CA ASP A 48 11.11 7.28 -4.22
C ASP A 48 9.97 6.35 -4.70
N LYS A 49 8.71 6.78 -4.58
CA LYS A 49 7.52 5.99 -4.97
C LYS A 49 6.78 6.64 -6.14
N LEU A 50 6.36 5.79 -7.08
CA LEU A 50 5.39 6.11 -8.13
C LEU A 50 4.07 5.41 -7.84
N PHE A 51 2.98 6.17 -7.88
CA PHE A 51 1.61 5.69 -7.71
C PHE A 51 0.88 5.81 -9.06
N SER A 52 0.29 4.72 -9.55
CA SER A 52 -0.32 4.63 -10.89
C SER A 52 -1.58 3.75 -10.89
N ASP A 53 -2.22 3.60 -12.06
CA ASP A 53 -3.28 2.61 -12.30
C ASP A 53 -4.49 2.76 -11.37
N PHE A 54 -4.86 4.02 -11.10
CA PHE A 54 -5.96 4.37 -10.21
C PHE A 54 -7.31 3.81 -10.69
N THR A 55 -8.09 3.29 -9.75
CA THR A 55 -9.44 2.74 -9.96
C THR A 55 -10.37 3.15 -8.81
N PHE A 56 -11.68 3.17 -9.07
CA PHE A 56 -12.69 3.57 -8.10
C PHE A 56 -14.01 2.83 -8.35
N SER A 57 -14.63 2.31 -7.30
CA SER A 57 -16.06 1.95 -7.29
C SER A 57 -16.73 2.41 -5.99
N LEU A 58 -18.06 2.56 -6.05
CA LEU A 58 -18.89 3.19 -5.03
C LEU A 58 -20.17 2.37 -4.83
N SER A 59 -20.49 2.06 -3.58
CA SER A 59 -21.68 1.30 -3.17
C SER A 59 -22.38 1.99 -1.99
N GLY A 60 -23.62 1.59 -1.70
CA GLY A 60 -24.37 2.01 -0.51
C GLY A 60 -25.70 2.72 -0.79
N GLN A 61 -26.41 3.15 0.26
CA GLN A 61 -27.71 3.82 0.18
C GLN A 61 -27.63 5.29 0.63
N ALA A 62 -28.22 6.18 -0.15
CA ALA A 62 -28.27 7.61 0.16
C ALA A 62 -29.13 7.88 1.43
N PRO A 63 -28.80 8.89 2.25
CA PRO A 63 -27.86 9.99 1.98
C PRO A 63 -26.38 9.65 2.25
N TYR A 64 -25.53 9.87 1.25
CA TYR A 64 -24.08 9.83 1.39
C TYR A 64 -23.37 10.85 0.49
N THR A 65 -22.10 11.11 0.77
CA THR A 65 -21.14 11.73 -0.14
C THR A 65 -19.78 11.01 -0.03
N PRO A 66 -18.96 11.00 -1.11
CA PRO A 66 -19.18 11.58 -2.43
C PRO A 66 -20.10 10.73 -3.32
N SER A 67 -20.63 11.33 -4.39
CA SER A 67 -21.40 10.62 -5.44
C SER A 67 -20.52 10.04 -6.57
N GLY A 68 -19.20 10.10 -6.45
CA GLY A 68 -18.25 9.60 -7.43
C GLY A 68 -16.82 10.11 -7.22
N ALA A 69 -15.88 9.61 -8.04
CA ALA A 69 -14.44 9.86 -7.90
C ALA A 69 -14.04 11.36 -7.95
N SER A 70 -14.82 12.24 -8.59
CA SER A 70 -14.57 13.69 -8.62
C SER A 70 -14.75 14.36 -7.24
N GLY A 71 -15.47 13.73 -6.32
CA GLY A 71 -15.56 14.14 -4.92
C GLY A 71 -14.32 13.80 -4.08
N ILE A 72 -13.38 13.00 -4.61
CA ILE A 72 -12.12 12.63 -3.96
C ILE A 72 -10.95 13.37 -4.61
N ASN A 73 -10.12 13.97 -3.76
CA ASN A 73 -8.80 14.47 -4.10
C ASN A 73 -7.74 13.44 -3.69
N VAL A 74 -6.59 13.47 -4.35
CA VAL A 74 -5.41 12.66 -4.06
C VAL A 74 -4.20 13.57 -3.91
N ASP A 75 -3.61 13.54 -2.73
CA ASP A 75 -2.46 14.36 -2.32
C ASP A 75 -1.23 13.48 -2.07
N GLY A 76 -0.06 13.86 -2.60
CA GLY A 76 1.21 13.22 -2.25
C GLY A 76 1.71 13.71 -0.88
N ILE A 77 1.99 12.78 0.05
CA ILE A 77 2.34 13.10 1.44
C ILE A 77 3.53 12.28 1.97
N VAL A 78 4.12 12.76 3.08
CA VAL A 78 5.17 12.03 3.82
C VAL A 78 4.72 11.79 5.25
N ILE A 79 4.82 10.55 5.73
CA ILE A 79 4.41 10.09 7.06
C ILE A 79 5.61 9.46 7.77
N GLY A 80 6.15 10.13 8.79
CA GLY A 80 7.26 9.57 9.58
C GLY A 80 8.49 9.19 8.75
N GLY A 81 8.72 9.89 7.63
CA GLY A 81 9.76 9.59 6.64
C GLY A 81 9.31 8.73 5.45
N ASN A 82 8.12 8.13 5.48
CA ASN A 82 7.60 7.25 4.42
C ASN A 82 6.77 8.04 3.40
N ASN A 83 7.04 7.84 2.12
CA ASN A 83 6.27 8.44 1.01
C ASN A 83 4.93 7.70 0.82
N GLY A 84 3.83 8.44 0.66
CA GLY A 84 2.48 7.88 0.54
C GLY A 84 1.47 8.84 -0.10
N LEU A 85 0.20 8.43 -0.12
CA LEU A 85 -0.92 9.25 -0.59
C LEU A 85 -1.89 9.57 0.56
N ARG A 86 -2.58 10.71 0.44
CA ARG A 86 -3.82 11.00 1.16
C ARG A 86 -4.96 11.05 0.14
N PHE A 87 -6.01 10.29 0.42
CA PHE A 87 -7.32 10.49 -0.20
C PHE A 87 -8.12 11.44 0.70
N SER A 88 -8.60 12.56 0.16
CA SER A 88 -9.33 13.58 0.91
C SER A 88 -10.60 14.02 0.18
N GLY A 89 -11.65 14.34 0.92
CA GLY A 89 -12.96 14.69 0.36
C GLY A 89 -14.06 14.61 1.39
N GLY A 90 -15.29 14.99 1.00
CA GLY A 90 -16.47 14.86 1.85
C GLY A 90 -16.96 13.42 1.93
N MET A 91 -16.22 12.54 2.60
CA MET A 91 -16.61 11.15 2.86
C MET A 91 -17.51 11.10 4.11
N HIS A 92 -18.80 10.81 3.88
CA HIS A 92 -19.86 10.93 4.88
C HIS A 92 -21.04 10.03 4.51
N ALA A 93 -21.57 9.29 5.49
CA ALA A 93 -22.90 8.70 5.44
C ALA A 93 -23.81 9.39 6.45
N GLY A 94 -25.00 9.77 6.01
CA GLY A 94 -25.95 10.54 6.80
C GLY A 94 -26.94 9.68 7.60
N PRO A 95 -28.02 10.29 8.11
CA PRO A 95 -29.12 9.59 8.76
C PRO A 95 -29.73 8.49 7.85
N GLY A 96 -29.57 7.22 8.25
CA GLY A 96 -30.12 6.07 7.54
C GLY A 96 -29.46 5.73 6.20
N GLY A 97 -28.33 6.37 5.87
CA GLY A 97 -27.51 6.04 4.71
C GLY A 97 -26.26 5.26 5.07
N ASP A 98 -25.61 4.70 4.06
CA ASP A 98 -24.33 3.99 4.13
C ASP A 98 -23.52 4.28 2.86
N VAL A 99 -22.19 4.15 2.92
CA VAL A 99 -21.33 4.30 1.74
C VAL A 99 -20.07 3.45 1.85
N ASP A 100 -19.77 2.75 0.77
CA ASP A 100 -18.56 1.94 0.58
C ASP A 100 -17.78 2.50 -0.63
N LEU A 101 -16.46 2.65 -0.45
CA LEU A 101 -15.54 3.26 -1.40
C LEU A 101 -14.33 2.35 -1.61
N LEU A 102 -14.30 1.63 -2.73
CA LEU A 102 -13.13 0.85 -3.13
C LEU A 102 -12.23 1.71 -4.02
N ILE A 103 -11.02 2.00 -3.54
CA ILE A 103 -9.97 2.70 -4.29
C ILE A 103 -8.79 1.74 -4.49
N GLY A 104 -8.42 1.47 -5.74
CA GLY A 104 -7.25 0.65 -6.10
C GLY A 104 -6.20 1.47 -6.84
N TYR A 105 -4.92 1.15 -6.66
CA TYR A 105 -3.78 1.75 -7.35
C TYR A 105 -2.54 0.85 -7.22
N THR A 106 -1.58 1.00 -8.14
CA THR A 106 -0.26 0.36 -8.08
C THR A 106 0.71 1.26 -7.31
N VAL A 107 1.65 0.65 -6.57
CA VAL A 107 2.81 1.35 -5.99
C VAL A 107 4.11 0.72 -6.51
N THR A 108 4.95 1.52 -7.15
CA THR A 108 6.28 1.12 -7.64
C THR A 108 7.37 1.84 -6.87
N VAL A 109 8.42 1.12 -6.46
CA VAL A 109 9.65 1.72 -5.92
C VAL A 109 10.55 2.09 -7.10
N LEU A 110 11.01 3.34 -7.15
CA LEU A 110 11.80 3.86 -8.27
C LEU A 110 13.28 3.46 -8.20
N ASP A 111 13.80 3.14 -7.02
CA ASP A 111 15.11 2.51 -6.85
C ASP A 111 14.94 0.97 -6.82
N PRO A 112 15.47 0.23 -7.82
CA PRO A 112 15.30 -1.23 -7.91
C PRO A 112 16.04 -2.01 -6.82
N ASN A 113 16.88 -1.37 -6.00
CA ASN A 113 17.56 -2.01 -4.87
C ASN A 113 16.68 -2.13 -3.61
N TYR A 114 15.51 -1.49 -3.58
CA TYR A 114 14.62 -1.46 -2.42
C TYR A 114 13.27 -2.10 -2.71
N TRP A 115 12.76 -2.90 -1.76
CA TRP A 115 11.44 -3.53 -1.83
C TRP A 115 10.48 -2.87 -0.84
N ILE A 116 9.18 -2.92 -1.12
CA ILE A 116 8.14 -2.53 -0.16
C ILE A 116 8.09 -3.59 0.95
N SER A 117 8.41 -3.18 2.18
CA SER A 117 8.47 -4.05 3.37
C SER A 117 7.31 -3.85 4.37
N GLY A 118 6.46 -2.85 4.14
CA GLY A 118 5.31 -2.54 5.00
C GLY A 118 4.49 -1.36 4.46
N ILE A 119 3.34 -1.08 5.09
CA ILE A 119 2.40 -0.02 4.72
C ILE A 119 1.95 0.81 5.93
N VAL A 120 1.46 2.03 5.65
CA VAL A 120 1.19 3.12 6.60
C VAL A 120 0.03 3.98 6.07
N LEU A 121 -1.06 4.10 6.84
CA LEU A 121 -2.36 4.72 6.49
C LEU A 121 -2.62 5.89 7.49
N ARG A 122 -2.87 7.18 7.17
CA ARG A 122 -3.01 8.43 8.06
C ARG A 122 -4.42 8.87 8.66
N PHE A 123 -4.73 9.41 9.88
CA PHE A 123 -6.09 9.59 10.59
C PHE A 123 -6.79 10.95 10.71
N ASN A 124 -8.12 10.88 10.74
CA ASN A 124 -9.05 11.25 11.83
C ASN A 124 -10.52 10.77 11.56
N GLY A 125 -10.94 9.63 12.11
CA GLY A 125 -12.33 9.13 12.00
C GLY A 125 -13.21 9.64 13.14
N SER A 126 -14.41 10.17 12.84
CA SER A 126 -15.36 10.68 13.84
C SER A 126 -16.78 10.17 13.60
N VAL A 127 -17.48 9.81 14.67
CA VAL A 127 -18.82 9.22 14.67
C VAL A 127 -19.71 9.87 15.72
N THR A 128 -21.03 9.85 15.52
CA THR A 128 -22.02 10.38 16.47
C THR A 128 -23.19 9.41 16.62
N GLY A 129 -23.66 9.16 17.85
CA GLY A 129 -24.67 8.13 18.10
C GLY A 129 -24.17 6.76 17.69
N ASP A 130 -25.03 5.96 17.07
CA ASP A 130 -24.72 4.59 16.62
C ASP A 130 -23.93 4.54 15.28
N GLY A 131 -23.20 5.61 14.96
CA GLY A 131 -22.30 5.67 13.83
C GLY A 131 -21.05 4.82 14.05
N PHE A 132 -20.61 4.12 13.00
CA PHE A 132 -19.38 3.32 12.98
C PHE A 132 -18.33 3.96 12.06
N THR A 133 -17.06 3.49 12.12
CA THR A 133 -16.09 3.64 11.01
C THR A 133 -14.77 2.87 11.21
N ASN A 134 -14.10 2.69 10.07
CA ASN A 134 -12.87 1.95 9.80
C ASN A 134 -12.48 2.22 8.31
N VAL A 135 -11.31 1.76 7.85
CA VAL A 135 -10.90 1.76 6.43
C VAL A 135 -10.41 0.35 6.09
N THR A 136 -10.38 -0.04 4.81
CA THR A 136 -9.72 -1.26 4.31
C THR A 136 -8.60 -0.96 3.34
N GLU A 137 -7.48 -1.66 3.52
CA GLU A 137 -6.30 -1.61 2.65
C GLU A 137 -5.66 -3.00 2.65
N THR A 138 -5.67 -3.64 1.48
CA THR A 138 -5.17 -4.99 1.24
C THR A 138 -4.15 -4.91 0.11
N VAL A 139 -2.89 -5.20 0.42
CA VAL A 139 -1.78 -5.19 -0.53
C VAL A 139 -1.68 -6.56 -1.18
N SER A 140 -1.63 -6.61 -2.52
CA SER A 140 -1.38 -7.84 -3.26
C SER A 140 -0.20 -7.68 -4.22
N ASN A 141 0.40 -8.80 -4.61
CA ASN A 141 1.34 -8.85 -5.75
C ASN A 141 0.66 -9.32 -7.05
N GLY A 142 -0.64 -9.06 -7.19
CA GLY A 142 -1.46 -9.52 -8.32
C GLY A 142 -1.86 -11.00 -8.28
N VAL A 143 -1.28 -11.81 -7.37
CA VAL A 143 -1.61 -13.24 -7.20
C VAL A 143 -1.92 -13.58 -5.74
N ASN A 144 -1.14 -13.05 -4.80
CA ASN A 144 -1.27 -13.30 -3.37
C ASN A 144 -1.49 -11.98 -2.63
N ILE A 145 -2.25 -12.00 -1.55
CA ILE A 145 -2.23 -10.93 -0.54
C ILE A 145 -0.86 -11.01 0.17
N VAL A 146 -0.12 -9.92 0.14
CA VAL A 146 1.23 -9.78 0.73
C VAL A 146 1.25 -8.84 1.93
N GLY A 147 0.15 -8.14 2.19
CA GLY A 147 -0.04 -7.35 3.39
C GLY A 147 -1.50 -7.01 3.62
N GLN A 148 -1.93 -7.05 4.86
CA GLN A 148 -3.10 -6.34 5.35
C GLN A 148 -2.70 -5.67 6.67
N ALA A 149 -3.39 -4.61 7.02
CA ALA A 149 -3.07 -3.74 8.16
C ALA A 149 -4.43 -3.45 8.88
N THR A 150 -4.54 -2.69 9.99
CA THR A 150 -5.85 -2.31 10.59
C THR A 150 -5.91 -1.01 11.36
N VAL A 151 -7.05 -0.32 11.21
CA VAL A 151 -7.53 0.73 12.11
C VAL A 151 -9.04 0.62 12.27
N VAL A 152 -9.46 0.51 13.53
CA VAL A 152 -10.84 0.52 14.06
C VAL A 152 -10.79 1.31 15.37
N ASN A 153 -11.93 1.77 15.88
CA ASN A 153 -11.97 2.52 17.14
C ASN A 153 -12.22 1.59 18.36
N ALA A 154 -11.30 0.66 18.65
CA ALA A 154 -11.43 -0.35 19.72
C ALA A 154 -10.08 -0.89 20.27
N PRO A 155 -10.02 -1.43 21.52
CA PRO A 155 -8.82 -2.02 22.13
C PRO A 155 -8.88 -3.57 22.28
N PRO A 156 -7.78 -4.22 22.72
CA PRO A 156 -6.58 -4.56 21.95
C PRO A 156 -6.80 -5.75 20.97
N VAL A 157 -5.80 -6.05 20.10
CA VAL A 157 -6.10 -6.51 18.73
C VAL A 157 -5.27 -7.68 18.15
N ASP A 158 -5.96 -8.52 17.38
CA ASP A 158 -5.48 -9.11 16.11
C ASP A 158 -5.88 -8.19 14.92
N VAL A 159 -5.34 -8.41 13.70
CA VAL A 159 -5.33 -7.40 12.61
C VAL A 159 -6.10 -7.87 11.34
N VAL A 160 -7.33 -7.36 11.15
CA VAL A 160 -8.15 -7.44 9.90
C VAL A 160 -8.97 -6.14 9.70
N LYS A 161 -9.09 -5.64 8.45
CA LYS A 161 -9.81 -4.37 8.11
C LYS A 161 -11.24 -4.53 7.57
N ASP A 162 -12.02 -3.46 7.67
CA ASP A 162 -13.41 -3.27 7.19
C ASP A 162 -13.74 -1.75 7.05
N ILE A 163 -14.88 -1.33 6.46
CA ILE A 163 -15.40 0.08 6.35
C ILE A 163 -16.93 0.15 6.51
N TYR A 164 -17.46 0.94 7.45
CA TYR A 164 -18.87 1.40 7.39
C TYR A 164 -19.13 2.68 8.22
N LEU A 165 -19.91 3.65 7.69
CA LEU A 165 -20.27 4.92 8.33
C LEU A 165 -21.81 5.08 8.46
N SER A 166 -22.28 5.80 9.49
CA SER A 166 -23.69 6.16 9.67
C SER A 166 -23.84 7.44 10.52
N GLY A 167 -24.82 8.29 10.19
CA GLY A 167 -25.12 9.50 10.97
C GLY A 167 -26.14 9.31 12.11
N GLY A 168 -26.91 8.22 12.10
CA GLY A 168 -28.10 8.06 12.97
C GLY A 168 -29.19 9.10 12.67
N GLN A 169 -30.39 8.96 13.26
CA GLN A 169 -31.58 9.75 12.84
C GLN A 169 -31.43 11.29 12.96
N ASN A 170 -30.50 11.79 13.77
CA ASN A 170 -30.31 13.22 14.09
C ASN A 170 -28.82 13.63 14.19
N GLY A 171 -27.90 12.97 13.48
CA GLY A 171 -26.45 13.19 13.62
C GLY A 171 -25.65 13.09 12.32
N THR A 172 -24.32 13.19 12.43
CA THR A 172 -23.37 13.14 11.30
C THR A 172 -22.02 12.53 11.70
N ALA A 173 -21.63 11.43 11.05
CA ALA A 173 -20.28 10.87 11.14
C ALA A 173 -19.40 11.38 9.99
N THR A 174 -18.15 11.78 10.26
CA THR A 174 -17.26 12.43 9.28
C THR A 174 -15.80 12.07 9.50
N ILE A 175 -15.03 12.00 8.40
CA ILE A 175 -13.64 11.55 8.40
C ILE A 175 -12.80 12.44 7.49
N SER A 176 -11.54 12.69 7.84
CA SER A 176 -10.59 13.36 6.93
C SER A 176 -9.37 12.52 6.54
N PHE A 177 -9.14 11.34 7.17
CA PHE A 177 -8.30 10.17 6.76
C PHE A 177 -8.35 9.04 7.89
N ILE A 178 -7.66 7.87 7.86
CA ILE A 178 -7.54 6.85 8.97
C ILE A 178 -6.07 6.40 9.40
N ASP A 179 -5.60 6.35 10.69
CA ASP A 179 -4.13 6.20 11.11
C ASP A 179 -3.60 4.77 11.38
N GLN A 180 -2.37 4.48 10.95
CA GLN A 180 -1.62 3.26 11.23
C GLN A 180 -0.15 3.38 10.79
N ALA A 181 0.75 2.75 11.55
CA ALA A 181 2.05 2.29 11.07
C ALA A 181 2.38 0.96 11.76
N VAL A 182 3.16 0.09 11.11
CA VAL A 182 3.72 -1.12 11.74
C VAL A 182 5.20 -0.88 12.04
N ILE A 183 5.63 -1.14 13.28
CA ILE A 183 7.01 -0.91 13.74
C ILE A 183 7.77 -2.23 13.72
N GLN A 184 8.98 -2.22 13.15
CA GLN A 184 9.88 -3.38 13.15
C GLN A 184 11.14 -3.14 14.01
N THR A 185 11.64 -4.20 14.63
CA THR A 185 12.94 -4.21 15.33
C THR A 185 13.97 -5.01 14.52
N ARG A 186 15.27 -4.72 14.71
CA ARG A 186 16.33 -5.47 14.03
C ARG A 186 16.35 -6.90 14.55
N VAL A 187 16.20 -7.88 13.66
CA VAL A 187 16.36 -9.31 13.98
C VAL A 187 17.75 -9.51 14.60
N PRO A 188 17.86 -10.03 15.83
CA PRO A 188 19.12 -10.52 16.34
C PRO A 188 19.52 -11.73 15.51
N GLU A 189 20.70 -11.69 14.88
CA GLU A 189 21.31 -12.88 14.29
C GLU A 189 21.36 -13.95 15.41
N PRO A 190 20.71 -15.11 15.22
CA PRO A 190 20.50 -16.02 16.33
C PRO A 190 21.86 -16.53 16.78
N THR A 191 22.13 -16.48 18.09
CA THR A 191 23.43 -16.87 18.68
C THR A 191 23.82 -18.30 18.34
N THR A 192 22.87 -19.12 17.88
CA THR A 192 23.07 -20.45 17.29
C THR A 192 23.99 -20.45 16.07
N LEU A 193 24.08 -19.40 15.24
CA LEU A 193 25.05 -19.33 14.14
C LEU A 193 26.49 -19.20 14.66
N VAL A 194 26.70 -18.34 15.67
CA VAL A 194 27.98 -18.21 16.37
C VAL A 194 28.31 -19.51 17.10
N LEU A 195 27.34 -20.11 17.78
CA LEU A 195 27.50 -21.38 18.50
C LEU A 195 27.76 -22.57 17.55
N LEU A 196 27.16 -22.58 16.36
CA LEU A 196 27.40 -23.58 15.31
C LEU A 196 28.81 -23.43 14.73
N GLY A 197 29.26 -22.19 14.47
CA GLY A 197 30.64 -21.92 14.05
C GLY A 197 31.66 -22.38 15.10
N LEU A 198 31.47 -21.98 16.36
CA LEU A 198 32.31 -22.42 17.49
C LEU A 198 32.25 -23.94 17.71
N GLY A 199 31.08 -24.55 17.58
CA GLY A 199 30.88 -25.99 17.72
C GLY A 199 31.58 -26.80 16.62
N LEU A 200 31.53 -26.34 15.36
CA LEU A 200 32.25 -26.94 14.24
C LEU A 200 33.77 -26.78 14.39
N LEU A 201 34.25 -25.64 14.89
CA LEU A 201 35.66 -25.43 15.22
C LEU A 201 36.12 -26.37 16.35
N ALA A 202 35.33 -26.51 17.41
CA ALA A 202 35.63 -27.42 18.52
C ALA A 202 35.65 -28.89 18.08
N PHE A 203 34.70 -29.33 17.25
CA PHE A 203 34.69 -30.68 16.69
C PHE A 203 35.86 -30.92 15.73
N GLY A 204 36.22 -29.92 14.91
CA GLY A 204 37.38 -29.97 14.02
C GLY A 204 38.71 -30.05 14.76
N ALA A 205 38.86 -29.30 15.86
CA ALA A 205 40.03 -29.35 16.73
C ALA A 205 40.13 -30.69 17.48
N SER A 206 39.02 -31.18 18.05
CA SER A 206 38.94 -32.46 18.76
C SER A 206 39.41 -33.63 17.88
N ARG A 207 38.98 -33.68 16.61
CA ARG A 207 39.42 -34.69 15.63
C ARG A 207 40.91 -34.63 15.27
N ARG A 208 41.63 -33.56 15.61
CA ARG A 208 43.09 -33.46 15.44
C ARG A 208 43.90 -33.86 16.68
N GLY A 209 43.29 -33.90 17.87
CA GLY A 209 43.95 -34.35 19.11
C GLY A 209 44.04 -35.87 19.26
N GLY A 210 43.17 -36.64 18.57
CA GLY A 210 43.06 -38.10 18.70
C GLY A 210 44.13 -38.93 17.97
N ARG A 211 45.37 -38.45 17.85
CA ARG A 211 46.52 -39.21 17.33
C ARG A 211 47.80 -38.90 18.11
N ALA A 212 47.91 -39.57 19.26
CA ALA A 212 49.13 -39.84 20.01
C ALA A 212 49.10 -41.33 20.40
#